data_AF-M3JVN3-F1
#
_entry.id   AF-M3JVN3-F1
#
_cell.length_a   1.000
_cell.length_b   1.000
_cell.length_c   1.000
_cell.angle_alpha   90.00
_cell.angle_beta   90.00
_cell.angle_gamma   90.00
#
_symmetry.space_group_name_H-M   'P 1'
#
loop_
_entity.id
_entity.type
_entity.pdbx_description
1 polymer ?
#
loop_
_entity_poly.entity_id
_entity_poly.type
_entity_poly.pdbx_seq_one_letter_code
_entity_poly.pdbx_strand_id
1 'polypeptide(L)'
;MTKEDSKAANSVVVEEDGGAQFQSYLNNDGIDELVPQVRKHRVSSLSLSDLNQWQNGLTKLSSSTSLSGNKNPSSANLKKVDSLAKLSRNTSIINRQKKEVIDHERVASYAFCFDIDGVILRGPDTIPQAVEAMKLLNGENKYKIKVPSIFVTNGGGKPEQQRADDLSKRLGCTITKEQIIQGHTPMKDLVNVYKNVLVVGGVGNVCRNVAESYGFKNVFTPLDIMKWNPAVSPYHDLTEEEEVCTRKVDFSKTPIDAIMVFADSRNWAADQQIILELLLSVDGVMGTLSKTFDEGPEIYFAHSDFIWATNYKLSRYGMGALQVSIAALYKEHTGKELKVNRFGKPQKGTFKFANKVLSHWRQGVLDEHLKKLSINDPDAGDADILINDDGEEIINQAKLESYKWSDSEDDDEDEDERGREVKVNVNKISEVGKPDKITLELPPASTVYFVGDTPESDIRFANSHDASWHSILVKTGVYQEGTEPKYKPKHLCNDVLEAVKYAIEREHQLELAEWNSVTDKQQQQQQQQEPVPEVDDEPVKTTDWFG
;
A
#
# COMPACT_ATOMS: atom_id res chain seq x y z
N MET A 1 19.08 65.41 -7.74
CA MET A 1 17.81 64.73 -8.07
C MET A 1 17.95 64.12 -9.45
N THR A 2 17.53 62.86 -9.57
CA THR A 2 17.27 62.04 -10.78
C THR A 2 18.42 61.85 -11.78
N LYS A 3 19.10 60.69 -11.67
CA LYS A 3 19.65 59.97 -12.82
C LYS A 3 18.69 58.81 -13.12
N GLU A 4 18.04 58.89 -14.29
CA GLU A 4 17.25 57.81 -14.87
C GLU A 4 18.20 56.84 -15.57
N ASP A 5 18.24 55.60 -15.10
CA ASP A 5 18.84 54.47 -15.81
C ASP A 5 17.80 53.89 -16.77
N SER A 6 18.03 54.07 -18.07
CA SER A 6 17.30 53.38 -19.13
C SER A 6 17.85 51.95 -19.30
N LYS A 7 17.32 51.00 -18.54
CA LYS A 7 17.47 49.57 -18.84
C LYS A 7 16.40 49.16 -19.85
N ALA A 8 16.84 48.91 -21.08
CA ALA A 8 16.04 48.28 -22.12
C ALA A 8 15.51 46.93 -21.62
N ALA A 9 14.19 46.81 -21.51
CA ALA A 9 13.51 45.55 -21.30
C ALA A 9 13.46 44.79 -22.63
N ASN A 10 14.30 43.76 -22.77
CA ASN A 10 14.12 42.75 -23.80
C ASN A 10 12.94 41.86 -23.38
N SER A 11 11.72 42.29 -23.72
CA SER A 11 10.55 41.42 -23.70
C SER A 11 10.62 40.54 -24.96
N VAL A 12 11.00 39.28 -24.78
CA VAL A 12 10.80 38.27 -25.82
C VAL A 12 9.31 37.97 -25.83
N VAL A 13 8.60 38.63 -26.74
CA VAL A 13 7.25 38.22 -27.13
C VAL A 13 7.44 36.90 -27.87
N VAL A 14 7.08 35.80 -27.22
CA VAL A 14 6.92 34.51 -27.90
C VAL A 14 5.58 34.59 -28.61
N GLU A 15 5.62 34.80 -29.93
CA GLU A 15 4.47 34.60 -30.78
C GLU A 15 4.04 33.12 -30.69
N GLU A 16 2.79 32.87 -30.32
CA GLU A 16 2.16 31.55 -30.40
C GLU A 16 1.98 31.19 -31.88
N ASP A 17 3.02 30.63 -32.48
CA ASP A 17 2.92 30.01 -33.78
C ASP A 17 2.13 28.70 -33.62
N GLY A 18 1.08 28.54 -34.43
CA GLY A 18 0.14 27.42 -34.43
C GLY A 18 0.77 26.12 -34.97
N GLY A 19 1.89 25.69 -34.38
CA GLY A 19 2.54 24.42 -34.64
C GLY A 19 1.71 23.26 -34.10
N ALA A 20 1.81 22.10 -34.76
CA ALA A 20 1.19 20.85 -34.33
C ALA A 20 1.36 20.68 -32.81
N GLN A 21 0.25 20.61 -32.07
CA GLN A 21 0.27 20.43 -30.61
C GLN A 21 1.24 19.30 -30.28
N PHE A 22 2.28 19.61 -29.49
CA PHE A 22 3.25 18.63 -29.03
C PHE A 22 2.51 17.53 -28.26
N GLN A 23 2.31 16.37 -28.90
CA GLN A 23 1.68 15.21 -28.27
C GLN A 23 2.78 14.39 -27.58
N SER A 24 2.71 14.33 -26.25
CA SER A 24 3.70 13.62 -25.44
C SER A 24 3.57 12.09 -25.62
N TYR A 25 4.68 11.42 -25.92
CA TYR A 25 4.77 9.95 -25.95
C TYR A 25 4.58 9.27 -24.57
N LEU A 26 4.54 10.06 -23.49
CA LEU A 26 4.34 9.56 -22.12
C LEU A 26 2.91 9.74 -21.61
N ASN A 27 2.12 10.65 -22.21
CA ASN A 27 0.79 11.01 -21.73
C ASN A 27 -0.29 10.73 -22.81
N ASN A 28 -0.33 9.52 -23.33
CA ASN A 28 -1.34 9.07 -24.30
C ASN A 28 -2.36 8.07 -23.69
N ASP A 29 -2.40 7.95 -22.36
CA ASP A 29 -3.28 7.03 -21.61
C ASP A 29 -4.46 7.72 -20.91
N GLY A 30 -4.67 9.02 -21.16
CA GLY A 30 -5.81 9.78 -20.62
C GLY A 30 -5.79 9.97 -19.11
N ILE A 31 -4.66 9.76 -18.44
CA ILE A 31 -4.58 9.83 -16.97
C ILE A 31 -4.90 11.23 -16.41
N ASP A 32 -4.66 12.29 -17.17
CA ASP A 32 -5.02 13.68 -16.79
C ASP A 32 -6.53 13.93 -16.85
N GLU A 33 -7.31 13.03 -17.47
CA GLU A 33 -8.78 13.09 -17.54
C GLU A 33 -9.45 12.38 -16.35
N LEU A 34 -8.67 11.71 -15.49
CA LEU A 34 -9.22 11.01 -14.34
C LEU A 34 -9.75 11.98 -13.30
N VAL A 35 -10.97 11.70 -12.84
CA VAL A 35 -11.57 12.40 -11.69
C VAL A 35 -11.36 11.54 -10.44
N PRO A 36 -10.76 12.08 -9.37
CA PRO A 36 -10.52 11.34 -8.14
C PRO A 36 -11.85 10.90 -7.50
N GLN A 37 -11.90 9.66 -7.04
CA GLN A 37 -13.08 9.13 -6.37
C GLN A 37 -13.29 9.84 -5.03
N VAL A 38 -14.52 10.29 -4.79
CA VAL A 38 -14.94 10.84 -3.50
C VAL A 38 -15.66 9.76 -2.71
N ARG A 39 -15.36 9.66 -1.42
CA ARG A 39 -16.00 8.68 -0.54
C ARG A 39 -17.48 8.98 -0.35
N LYS A 40 -18.30 7.93 -0.44
CA LYS A 40 -19.74 8.00 -0.16
C LYS A 40 -20.05 8.12 1.34
N HIS A 41 -19.18 7.56 2.18
CA HIS A 41 -19.36 7.55 3.63
C HIS A 41 -18.19 8.23 4.33
N ARG A 42 -18.52 8.98 5.40
CA ARG A 42 -17.52 9.59 6.28
C ARG A 42 -16.75 8.49 7.01
N VAL A 43 -15.43 8.63 7.05
CA VAL A 43 -14.52 7.80 7.85
C VAL A 43 -14.11 8.60 9.07
N SER A 44 -14.14 7.97 10.25
CA SER A 44 -13.76 8.58 11.52
C SER A 44 -12.27 8.95 11.56
N SER A 45 -11.93 10.07 12.20
CA SER A 45 -10.56 10.48 12.50
C SER A 45 -10.00 9.81 13.75
N LEU A 46 -10.87 9.32 14.65
CA LEU A 46 -10.47 8.54 15.84
C LEU A 46 -9.50 7.42 15.47
N SER A 47 -8.46 7.23 16.29
CA SER A 47 -7.51 6.14 16.12
C SER A 47 -8.20 4.78 15.97
N LEU A 48 -7.56 3.84 15.26
CA LEU A 48 -8.10 2.50 15.03
C LEU A 48 -8.31 1.74 16.34
N SER A 49 -7.43 1.94 17.32
CA SER A 49 -7.53 1.36 18.64
C SER A 49 -8.60 2.03 19.52
N ASP A 50 -8.98 3.28 19.23
CA ASP A 50 -10.04 4.01 19.94
C ASP A 50 -11.41 3.94 19.22
N LEU A 51 -11.53 3.15 18.15
CA LEU A 51 -12.77 3.09 17.37
C LEU A 51 -13.77 2.10 18.00
N ASN A 52 -14.83 2.62 18.64
CA ASN A 52 -15.91 1.81 19.26
C ASN A 52 -16.60 0.82 18.29
N GLN A 53 -16.57 1.07 16.98
CA GLN A 53 -17.21 0.19 15.98
C GLN A 53 -16.47 -1.15 15.79
N TRP A 54 -15.16 -1.21 16.05
CA TRP A 54 -14.41 -2.46 16.01
C TRP A 54 -14.81 -3.37 17.19
N GLN A 55 -15.04 -2.77 18.35
CA GLN A 55 -15.54 -3.43 19.56
C GLN A 55 -16.98 -3.96 19.37
N ASN A 56 -17.86 -3.18 18.74
CA ASN A 56 -19.23 -3.61 18.45
C ASN A 56 -19.34 -4.65 17.32
N GLY A 57 -18.42 -4.64 16.34
CA GLY A 57 -18.31 -5.67 15.31
C GLY A 57 -17.84 -7.01 15.87
N LEU A 58 -16.84 -6.98 16.75
CA LEU A 58 -16.35 -8.16 17.48
C LEU A 58 -17.40 -8.76 18.42
N THR A 59 -18.18 -7.93 19.12
CA THR A 59 -19.28 -8.40 19.99
C THR A 59 -20.50 -8.92 19.22
N LYS A 60 -20.83 -8.37 18.04
CA LYS A 60 -21.83 -8.95 17.12
C LYS A 60 -21.38 -10.29 16.55
N LEU A 61 -20.10 -10.44 16.23
CA LEU A 61 -19.54 -11.73 15.78
C LEU A 61 -19.56 -12.78 16.91
N SER A 62 -19.26 -12.38 18.15
CA SER A 62 -19.38 -13.22 19.35
C SER A 62 -20.82 -13.62 19.72
N SER A 63 -21.82 -12.81 19.37
CA SER A 63 -23.24 -13.07 19.67
C SER A 63 -24.00 -13.74 18.51
N SER A 64 -23.50 -13.66 17.28
CA SER A 64 -24.11 -14.32 16.11
C SER A 64 -23.72 -15.79 15.94
N THR A 65 -22.65 -16.26 16.60
CA THR A 65 -22.23 -17.67 16.57
C THR A 65 -23.01 -18.59 17.50
N SER A 66 -24.01 -18.08 18.24
CA SER A 66 -24.88 -18.90 19.09
C SER A 66 -26.22 -19.28 18.47
N LEU A 67 -26.55 -18.87 17.22
CA LEU A 67 -27.81 -19.26 16.57
C LEU A 67 -27.67 -19.41 15.04
N SER A 68 -27.20 -20.56 14.56
CA SER A 68 -27.88 -21.39 13.54
C SER A 68 -26.95 -22.54 13.12
N GLY A 69 -27.54 -23.73 12.99
CA GLY A 69 -26.80 -24.98 12.83
C GLY A 69 -25.94 -25.08 11.56
N ASN A 70 -24.84 -25.80 11.75
CA ASN A 70 -24.03 -26.59 10.80
C ASN A 70 -22.62 -26.09 10.39
N LYS A 71 -21.65 -26.95 10.75
CA LYS A 71 -20.26 -27.19 10.27
C LYS A 71 -19.11 -26.28 10.75
N ASN A 72 -18.52 -26.73 11.87
CA ASN A 72 -17.13 -26.59 12.36
C ASN A 72 -16.22 -25.54 11.69
N PRO A 73 -16.15 -24.31 12.24
CA PRO A 73 -14.99 -23.44 12.05
C PRO A 73 -13.78 -24.01 12.80
N SER A 74 -12.57 -23.79 12.30
CA SER A 74 -11.35 -24.21 13.00
C SER A 74 -11.24 -23.54 14.38
N SER A 75 -10.96 -24.33 15.41
CA SER A 75 -10.88 -23.90 16.81
C SER A 75 -9.92 -22.73 17.06
N ALA A 76 -8.88 -22.58 16.22
CA ALA A 76 -7.92 -21.48 16.29
C ALA A 76 -8.51 -20.11 15.88
N ASN A 77 -9.42 -20.06 14.88
CA ASN A 77 -10.06 -18.80 14.48
C ASN A 77 -11.14 -18.38 15.49
N LEU A 78 -11.84 -19.34 16.08
CA LEU A 78 -12.81 -19.10 17.15
C LEU A 78 -12.15 -18.50 18.40
N LYS A 79 -11.00 -19.06 18.82
CA LYS A 79 -10.25 -18.57 19.98
C LYS A 79 -9.66 -17.17 19.79
N LYS A 80 -9.17 -16.84 18.60
CA LYS A 80 -8.62 -15.52 18.27
C LYS A 80 -9.69 -14.41 18.27
N VAL A 81 -10.90 -14.72 17.83
CA VAL A 81 -12.03 -13.78 17.82
C VAL A 81 -12.60 -13.62 19.24
N ASP A 82 -12.62 -14.68 20.04
CA ASP A 82 -13.14 -14.66 21.40
C ASP A 82 -12.17 -13.98 22.39
N SER A 83 -10.85 -14.12 22.20
CA SER A 83 -9.84 -13.37 22.97
C SER A 83 -9.84 -11.87 22.63
N LEU A 84 -9.96 -11.51 21.34
CA LEU A 84 -10.14 -10.11 20.90
C LEU A 84 -11.48 -9.51 21.38
N ALA A 85 -12.55 -10.30 21.44
CA ALA A 85 -13.85 -9.88 21.96
C ALA A 85 -13.84 -9.71 23.49
N LYS A 86 -13.07 -10.51 24.24
CA LYS A 86 -12.87 -10.33 25.69
C LYS A 86 -11.97 -9.14 26.01
N LEU A 87 -10.90 -8.91 25.24
CA LEU A 87 -10.09 -7.68 25.31
C LEU A 87 -10.92 -6.42 25.01
N SER A 88 -11.87 -6.52 24.06
CA SER A 88 -12.85 -5.48 23.77
C SER A 88 -13.83 -5.21 24.93
N ARG A 89 -14.05 -6.14 25.85
CA ARG A 89 -14.96 -5.93 27.00
C ARG A 89 -14.31 -5.11 28.11
N ASN A 90 -12.97 -5.04 28.17
CA ASN A 90 -12.24 -4.39 29.26
C ASN A 90 -11.59 -3.05 28.88
N THR A 91 -11.91 -2.44 27.72
CA THR A 91 -11.47 -1.07 27.45
C THR A 91 -12.57 -0.22 26.80
N SER A 92 -13.34 0.45 27.65
CA SER A 92 -14.16 1.65 27.37
C SER A 92 -15.55 1.52 26.69
N ILE A 93 -16.48 0.83 27.33
CA ILE A 93 -17.86 1.38 27.50
C ILE A 93 -17.88 2.50 28.59
N ILE A 94 -16.68 2.86 29.07
CA ILE A 94 -16.38 3.85 30.11
C ILE A 94 -16.50 5.25 29.50
N ASN A 95 -17.42 6.06 30.03
CA ASN A 95 -17.57 7.50 29.85
C ASN A 95 -16.29 8.19 29.33
N ARG A 96 -16.24 8.49 28.03
CA ARG A 96 -15.14 9.29 27.48
C ARG A 96 -15.24 10.68 28.10
N GLN A 97 -14.16 11.16 28.71
CA GLN A 97 -14.08 12.54 29.18
C GLN A 97 -13.53 13.44 28.07
N LYS A 98 -13.85 14.75 28.15
CA LYS A 98 -13.22 15.73 27.27
C LYS A 98 -11.72 15.74 27.53
N LYS A 99 -10.94 15.87 26.47
CA LYS A 99 -9.49 15.98 26.52
C LYS A 99 -9.05 17.25 25.80
N GLU A 100 -7.96 17.84 26.29
CA GLU A 100 -7.20 18.87 25.57
C GLU A 100 -6.15 18.25 24.66
N VAL A 101 -5.59 17.11 25.06
CA VAL A 101 -4.62 16.33 24.29
C VAL A 101 -4.90 14.84 24.48
N ILE A 102 -4.70 14.07 23.41
CA ILE A 102 -4.77 12.60 23.39
C ILE A 102 -3.34 12.08 23.26
N ASP A 103 -2.82 11.51 24.34
CA ASP A 103 -1.41 11.17 24.55
C ASP A 103 -1.18 9.72 25.02
N HIS A 104 -2.22 8.88 24.98
CA HIS A 104 -2.08 7.44 25.19
C HIS A 104 -1.60 6.73 23.92
N GLU A 105 -0.90 5.62 24.11
CA GLU A 105 -0.41 4.79 23.00
C GLU A 105 -1.58 4.26 22.17
N ARG A 106 -1.52 4.46 20.85
CA ARG A 106 -2.60 4.09 19.93
C ARG A 106 -2.12 3.94 18.48
N VAL A 107 -2.98 3.41 17.61
CA VAL A 107 -2.69 3.24 16.18
C VAL A 107 -3.57 4.16 15.34
N ALA A 108 -2.95 4.97 14.48
CA ALA A 108 -3.61 5.97 13.66
C ALA A 108 -4.66 5.41 12.69
N SER A 109 -5.74 6.16 12.49
CA SER A 109 -6.73 5.93 11.43
C SER A 109 -6.21 6.29 10.04
N TYR A 110 -5.28 7.23 9.95
CA TYR A 110 -4.59 7.67 8.73
C TYR A 110 -3.29 6.89 8.51
N ALA A 111 -2.68 7.07 7.35
CA ALA A 111 -1.43 6.39 7.01
C ALA A 111 -0.55 7.21 6.06
N PHE A 112 0.70 6.78 5.91
CA PHE A 112 1.68 7.40 5.02
C PHE A 112 2.09 6.50 3.86
N CYS A 113 2.35 7.13 2.72
CA CYS A 113 3.09 6.58 1.59
C CYS A 113 4.27 7.51 1.33
N PHE A 114 5.47 6.96 1.25
CA PHE A 114 6.69 7.72 0.96
C PHE A 114 7.23 7.33 -0.41
N ASP A 115 7.54 8.31 -1.25
CA ASP A 115 8.59 8.06 -2.24
C ASP A 115 9.93 7.83 -1.54
N ILE A 116 10.88 7.20 -2.23
CA ILE A 116 12.19 6.91 -1.66
C ILE A 116 13.24 7.90 -2.14
N ASP A 117 13.40 8.04 -3.45
CA ASP A 117 14.44 8.88 -4.03
C ASP A 117 14.01 10.36 -3.93
N GLY A 118 14.89 11.25 -3.49
CA GLY A 118 14.55 12.64 -3.20
C GLY A 118 13.76 12.89 -1.90
N VAL A 119 13.20 11.86 -1.25
CA VAL A 119 12.43 11.99 0.00
C VAL A 119 13.13 11.33 1.20
N ILE A 120 13.57 10.08 1.02
CA ILE A 120 14.27 9.28 2.04
C ILE A 120 15.78 9.23 1.74
N LEU A 121 16.12 9.10 0.46
CA LEU A 121 17.49 8.99 -0.04
C LEU A 121 17.79 10.10 -1.03
N ARG A 122 19.04 10.56 -1.09
CA ARG A 122 19.54 11.41 -2.16
C ARG A 122 20.81 10.80 -2.75
N GLY A 123 20.65 10.06 -3.85
CA GLY A 123 21.72 9.21 -4.37
C GLY A 123 22.10 8.12 -3.35
N PRO A 124 23.38 8.00 -2.94
CA PRO A 124 23.80 6.98 -2.00
C PRO A 124 23.50 7.33 -0.53
N ASP A 125 23.16 8.58 -0.25
CA ASP A 125 23.08 9.13 1.11
C ASP A 125 21.65 9.13 1.64
N THR A 126 21.49 8.86 2.93
CA THR A 126 20.21 8.94 3.63
C THR A 126 19.95 10.40 4.03
N ILE A 127 18.74 10.90 3.77
CA ILE A 127 18.32 12.22 4.26
C ILE A 127 18.16 12.13 5.79
N PRO A 128 18.92 12.91 6.60
CA PRO A 128 18.92 12.76 8.06
C PRO A 128 17.53 12.90 8.69
N GLN A 129 16.71 13.80 8.15
CA GLN A 129 15.34 14.05 8.56
C GLN A 129 14.44 12.82 8.40
N ALA A 130 14.74 11.92 7.46
CA ALA A 130 13.98 10.69 7.28
C ALA A 130 14.09 9.76 8.50
N VAL A 131 15.25 9.71 9.15
CA VAL A 131 15.46 8.90 10.36
C VAL A 131 14.57 9.41 11.51
N GLU A 132 14.55 10.72 11.74
CA GLU A 132 13.68 11.33 12.76
C GLU A 132 12.20 11.15 12.40
N ALA A 133 11.83 11.32 11.13
CA ALA A 133 10.46 11.13 10.65
C ALA A 133 9.93 9.71 10.95
N MET A 134 10.76 8.68 10.71
CA MET A 134 10.38 7.29 11.02
C MET A 134 10.20 7.03 12.51
N LYS A 135 11.03 7.65 13.37
CA LYS A 135 10.84 7.58 14.83
C LYS A 135 9.50 8.16 15.26
N LEU A 136 9.14 9.34 14.73
CA LEU A 136 7.85 9.96 15.00
C LEU A 136 6.70 9.04 14.59
N LEU A 137 6.75 8.43 13.41
CA LEU A 137 5.71 7.51 12.96
C LEU A 137 5.61 6.23 13.81
N ASN A 138 6.72 5.80 14.42
CA ASN A 138 6.76 4.62 15.28
C ASN A 138 6.34 4.88 16.74
N GLY A 139 5.82 6.08 17.03
CA GLY A 139 5.26 6.43 18.33
C GLY A 139 6.15 7.33 19.20
N GLU A 140 7.37 7.66 18.76
CA GLU A 140 8.24 8.64 19.45
C GLU A 140 7.80 10.10 19.19
N ASN A 141 6.50 10.35 19.22
CA ASN A 141 5.91 11.67 19.05
C ASN A 141 5.14 12.09 20.31
N LYS A 142 4.82 13.38 20.42
CA LYS A 142 4.10 13.95 21.58
C LYS A 142 2.74 13.32 21.89
N TYR A 143 2.16 12.59 20.95
CA TYR A 143 0.85 11.94 21.09
C TYR A 143 0.93 10.43 21.28
N LYS A 144 2.14 9.84 21.26
CA LYS A 144 2.35 8.38 21.33
C LYS A 144 1.57 7.58 20.27
N ILE A 145 1.28 8.21 19.13
CA ILE A 145 0.51 7.58 18.05
C ILE A 145 1.44 6.85 17.08
N LYS A 146 1.16 5.57 16.81
CA LYS A 146 1.82 4.81 15.76
C LYS A 146 1.08 4.98 14.45
N VAL A 147 1.79 5.36 13.40
CA VAL A 147 1.20 5.68 12.11
C VAL A 147 1.71 4.69 11.07
N PRO A 148 0.84 3.84 10.50
CA PRO A 148 1.24 2.89 9.46
C PRO A 148 1.80 3.62 8.23
N SER A 149 2.91 3.11 7.70
CA SER A 149 3.55 3.67 6.51
C SER A 149 4.04 2.59 5.55
N ILE A 150 4.01 2.92 4.25
CA ILE A 150 4.58 2.12 3.16
C ILE A 150 5.48 3.00 2.28
N PHE A 151 6.31 2.37 1.45
CA PHE A 151 7.23 3.03 0.53
C PHE A 151 6.87 2.67 -0.91
N VAL A 152 6.65 3.69 -1.74
CA VAL A 152 6.23 3.56 -3.14
C VAL A 152 7.21 4.30 -4.02
N THR A 153 8.12 3.55 -4.64
CA THR A 153 9.15 4.09 -5.54
C THR A 153 8.93 3.60 -6.95
N ASN A 154 9.22 4.46 -7.92
CA ASN A 154 9.32 4.06 -9.32
C ASN A 154 10.67 3.43 -9.65
N GLY A 155 11.68 3.67 -8.81
CA GLY A 155 12.96 2.98 -8.88
C GLY A 155 12.83 1.47 -8.70
N GLY A 156 13.80 0.74 -9.25
CA GLY A 156 13.69 -0.71 -9.39
C GLY A 156 15.02 -1.42 -9.57
N GLY A 157 14.92 -2.72 -9.84
CA GLY A 157 16.05 -3.56 -10.25
C GLY A 157 16.76 -4.29 -9.13
N LYS A 158 16.14 -4.37 -7.94
CA LYS A 158 16.55 -5.24 -6.82
C LYS A 158 15.31 -5.90 -6.21
N PRO A 159 15.45 -7.06 -5.54
CA PRO A 159 14.34 -7.66 -4.80
C PRO A 159 13.83 -6.74 -3.68
N GLU A 160 12.52 -6.78 -3.41
CA GLU A 160 11.93 -5.93 -2.35
C GLU A 160 12.55 -6.19 -0.98
N GLN A 161 12.91 -7.45 -0.68
CA GLN A 161 13.59 -7.80 0.57
C GLN A 161 14.92 -7.06 0.72
N GLN A 162 15.73 -7.04 -0.34
CA GLN A 162 17.01 -6.34 -0.29
C GLN A 162 16.81 -4.82 -0.11
N ARG A 163 15.79 -4.24 -0.77
CA ARG A 163 15.46 -2.81 -0.59
C ARG A 163 14.97 -2.53 0.83
N ALA A 164 14.17 -3.42 1.41
CA ALA A 164 13.70 -3.32 2.79
C ALA A 164 14.85 -3.41 3.81
N ASP A 165 15.77 -4.35 3.62
CA ASP A 165 16.96 -4.51 4.49
C ASP A 165 17.87 -3.27 4.42
N ASP A 166 18.10 -2.74 3.21
CA ASP A 166 18.89 -1.54 2.98
C ASP A 166 18.25 -0.32 3.68
N LEU A 167 16.93 -0.13 3.51
CA LEU A 167 16.20 0.95 4.18
C LEU A 167 16.16 0.78 5.70
N SER A 168 16.02 -0.44 6.20
CA SER A 168 15.99 -0.72 7.63
C SER A 168 17.28 -0.26 8.31
N LYS A 169 18.42 -0.62 7.73
CA LYS A 169 19.75 -0.21 8.23
C LYS A 169 19.92 1.30 8.22
N ARG A 170 19.46 1.96 7.15
CA ARG A 170 19.59 3.40 6.94
C ARG A 170 18.70 4.22 7.86
N LEU A 171 17.49 3.76 8.11
CA LEU A 171 16.48 4.45 8.92
C LEU A 171 16.52 4.07 10.39
N GLY A 172 17.30 3.04 10.77
CA GLY A 172 17.38 2.58 12.15
C GLY A 172 16.07 2.00 12.68
N CYS A 173 15.21 1.48 11.80
CA CYS A 173 13.94 0.84 12.16
C CYS A 173 13.67 -0.35 11.23
N THR A 174 12.85 -1.29 11.65
CA THR A 174 12.51 -2.47 10.83
C THR A 174 11.53 -2.09 9.73
N ILE A 175 11.98 -2.23 8.48
CA ILE A 175 11.16 -2.15 7.27
C ILE A 175 11.07 -3.56 6.68
N THR A 176 9.85 -4.01 6.41
CA THR A 176 9.59 -5.32 5.82
C THR A 176 9.39 -5.22 4.31
N LYS A 177 9.60 -6.33 3.58
CA LYS A 177 9.38 -6.36 2.12
C LYS A 177 7.93 -6.05 1.74
N GLU A 178 6.99 -6.33 2.63
CA GLU A 178 5.56 -6.06 2.45
C GLU A 178 5.26 -4.56 2.43
N GLN A 179 6.13 -3.72 3.00
CA GLN A 179 5.99 -2.26 2.96
C GLN A 179 6.56 -1.64 1.68
N ILE A 180 7.26 -2.40 0.85
CA ILE A 180 7.97 -1.89 -0.33
C ILE A 180 7.18 -2.17 -1.60
N ILE A 181 6.95 -1.11 -2.38
CA ILE A 181 6.40 -1.18 -3.74
C ILE A 181 7.38 -0.48 -4.67
N GLN A 182 7.96 -1.26 -5.58
CA GLN A 182 8.83 -0.78 -6.65
C GLN A 182 8.07 -0.77 -7.98
N GLY A 183 8.60 -0.10 -9.01
CA GLY A 183 7.94 -0.02 -10.32
C GLY A 183 7.59 -1.38 -10.92
N HIS A 184 8.46 -2.38 -10.73
CA HIS A 184 8.24 -3.74 -11.22
C HIS A 184 7.38 -4.63 -10.29
N THR A 185 7.10 -4.22 -9.05
CA THR A 185 6.35 -5.05 -8.09
C THR A 185 4.95 -5.43 -8.58
N PRO A 186 4.15 -4.51 -9.19
CA PRO A 186 2.84 -4.87 -9.74
C PRO A 186 2.90 -5.85 -10.92
N MET A 187 4.05 -6.02 -11.58
CA MET A 187 4.21 -6.96 -12.69
C MET A 187 4.13 -8.43 -12.24
N LYS A 188 4.11 -8.71 -10.94
CA LYS A 188 3.76 -10.03 -10.37
C LYS A 188 2.43 -10.57 -10.91
N ASP A 189 1.48 -9.68 -11.22
CA ASP A 189 0.18 -10.07 -11.77
C ASP A 189 0.28 -10.66 -13.19
N LEU A 190 1.40 -10.47 -13.90
CA LEU A 190 1.65 -10.96 -15.26
C LEU A 190 2.26 -12.38 -15.31
N VAL A 191 2.63 -12.95 -14.16
CA VAL A 191 3.33 -14.26 -14.07
C VAL A 191 2.52 -15.39 -14.71
N ASN A 192 1.21 -15.37 -14.57
CA ASN A 192 0.32 -16.38 -15.15
C ASN A 192 -0.15 -16.05 -16.58
N VAL A 193 0.22 -14.87 -17.09
CA VAL A 193 -0.16 -14.39 -18.42
C VAL A 193 0.89 -14.78 -19.45
N TYR A 194 2.17 -14.62 -19.12
CA TYR A 194 3.29 -14.81 -20.05
C TYR A 194 4.24 -15.92 -19.60
N LYS A 195 4.72 -16.72 -20.55
CA LYS A 195 5.64 -17.84 -20.28
C LYS A 195 7.09 -17.45 -20.55
N ASN A 196 7.34 -16.87 -21.72
CA ASN A 196 8.62 -16.41 -22.22
C ASN A 196 8.66 -14.88 -22.17
N VAL A 197 9.44 -14.33 -21.24
CA VAL A 197 9.52 -12.87 -21.06
C VAL A 197 10.93 -12.38 -21.31
N LEU A 198 11.06 -11.27 -22.05
CA LEU A 198 12.31 -10.52 -22.11
C LEU A 198 12.29 -9.47 -21.01
N VAL A 199 13.18 -9.60 -20.02
CA VAL A 199 13.35 -8.63 -18.95
C VAL A 199 14.52 -7.71 -19.27
N VAL A 200 14.22 -6.42 -19.37
CA VAL A 200 15.17 -5.37 -19.73
C VAL A 200 15.51 -4.52 -18.51
N GLY A 201 16.78 -4.13 -18.43
CA GLY A 201 17.29 -3.20 -17.42
C GLY A 201 18.00 -3.86 -16.24
N GLY A 202 18.55 -3.01 -15.37
CA GLY A 202 19.36 -3.44 -14.23
C GLY A 202 20.80 -3.76 -14.60
N VAL A 203 21.55 -4.34 -13.66
CA VAL A 203 22.95 -4.72 -13.84
C VAL A 203 23.05 -6.25 -13.76
N GLY A 204 23.69 -6.85 -14.75
CA GLY A 204 23.85 -8.30 -14.85
C GLY A 204 22.53 -9.07 -14.71
N ASN A 205 22.50 -10.10 -13.86
CA ASN A 205 21.32 -10.95 -13.66
C ASN A 205 20.31 -10.44 -12.63
N VAL A 206 20.47 -9.25 -12.07
CA VAL A 206 19.61 -8.85 -10.92
C VAL A 206 18.13 -8.78 -11.32
N CYS A 207 17.79 -8.15 -12.44
CA CYS A 207 16.39 -8.11 -12.89
C CYS A 207 15.85 -9.48 -13.31
N ARG A 208 16.70 -10.34 -13.89
CA ARG A 208 16.33 -11.75 -14.18
C ARG A 208 15.95 -12.48 -12.89
N ASN A 209 16.78 -12.39 -11.87
CA ASN A 209 16.55 -13.05 -10.58
C ASN A 209 15.29 -12.52 -9.88
N VAL A 210 15.00 -11.22 -10.00
CA VAL A 210 13.75 -10.63 -9.49
C VAL A 210 12.54 -11.24 -10.21
N ALA A 211 12.54 -11.27 -11.54
CA ALA A 211 11.44 -11.87 -12.30
C ALA A 211 11.26 -13.37 -11.99
N GLU A 212 12.34 -14.13 -11.90
CA GLU A 212 12.29 -15.54 -11.51
C GLU A 212 11.74 -15.71 -10.08
N SER A 213 12.11 -14.83 -9.14
CA SER A 213 11.58 -14.85 -7.77
C SER A 213 10.08 -14.53 -7.71
N TYR A 214 9.53 -13.84 -8.71
CA TYR A 214 8.08 -13.62 -8.83
C TYR A 214 7.34 -14.84 -9.37
N GLY A 215 8.05 -15.76 -10.03
CA GLY A 215 7.52 -16.99 -10.58
C GLY A 215 7.47 -17.06 -12.10
N PHE A 216 8.04 -16.08 -12.82
CA PHE A 216 8.17 -16.18 -14.28
C PHE A 216 9.02 -17.40 -14.67
N LYS A 217 8.54 -18.18 -15.65
CA LYS A 217 9.13 -19.48 -15.99
C LYS A 217 10.38 -19.33 -16.85
N ASN A 218 10.26 -18.66 -18.00
CA ASN A 218 11.34 -18.48 -18.95
C ASN A 218 11.68 -16.99 -19.03
N VAL A 219 12.68 -16.58 -18.25
CA VAL A 219 13.15 -15.20 -18.21
C VAL A 219 14.43 -15.07 -19.03
N PHE A 220 14.34 -14.28 -20.10
CA PHE A 220 15.46 -13.93 -20.97
C PHE A 220 15.87 -12.47 -20.75
N THR A 221 17.10 -12.13 -21.12
CA THR A 221 17.62 -10.76 -21.07
C THR A 221 18.21 -10.36 -22.43
N PRO A 222 18.39 -9.05 -22.71
CA PRO A 222 19.09 -8.59 -23.91
C PRO A 222 20.48 -9.23 -24.11
N LEU A 223 21.18 -9.51 -23.00
CA LEU A 223 22.48 -10.19 -23.02
C LEU A 223 22.39 -11.60 -23.64
N ASP A 224 21.31 -12.34 -23.41
CA ASP A 224 21.10 -13.67 -24.00
C ASP A 224 21.00 -13.59 -25.53
N ILE A 225 20.29 -12.58 -26.04
CA ILE A 225 20.09 -12.35 -27.47
C ILE A 225 21.42 -11.96 -28.13
N MET A 226 22.19 -11.06 -27.49
CA MET A 226 23.53 -10.70 -27.97
C MET A 226 24.49 -11.89 -27.98
N LYS A 227 24.38 -12.81 -26.99
CA LYS A 227 25.18 -14.04 -26.98
C LYS A 227 24.79 -15.01 -28.08
N TRP A 228 23.50 -15.10 -28.38
CA TRP A 228 22.98 -15.94 -29.46
C TRP A 228 23.48 -15.47 -30.82
N ASN A 229 23.37 -14.17 -31.10
CA ASN A 229 23.86 -13.58 -32.34
C ASN A 229 24.33 -12.13 -32.12
N PRO A 230 25.65 -11.90 -32.05
CA PRO A 230 26.20 -10.55 -31.86
C PRO A 230 25.82 -9.55 -32.96
N ALA A 231 25.45 -10.03 -34.16
CA ALA A 231 25.06 -9.16 -35.27
C ALA A 231 23.71 -8.44 -35.03
N VAL A 232 22.91 -8.85 -34.03
CA VAL A 232 21.65 -8.18 -33.68
C VAL A 232 21.90 -6.73 -33.21
N SER A 233 23.00 -6.49 -32.49
CA SER A 233 23.38 -5.15 -32.05
C SER A 233 24.87 -4.90 -32.32
N PRO A 234 25.23 -4.21 -33.41
CA PRO A 234 26.63 -3.99 -33.79
C PRO A 234 27.37 -2.98 -32.92
N TYR A 235 26.73 -2.44 -31.88
CA TYR A 235 27.23 -1.32 -31.07
C TYR A 235 27.85 -1.74 -29.74
N HIS A 236 27.74 -3.02 -29.36
CA HIS A 236 28.21 -3.51 -28.06
C HIS A 236 28.71 -4.95 -28.16
N ASP A 237 29.95 -5.15 -27.75
CA ASP A 237 30.50 -6.49 -27.51
C ASP A 237 30.30 -6.86 -26.04
N LEU A 238 29.86 -8.09 -25.79
CA LEU A 238 29.67 -8.59 -24.43
C LEU A 238 31.01 -8.59 -23.67
N THR A 239 31.00 -7.99 -22.49
CA THR A 239 32.12 -8.09 -21.54
C THR A 239 32.15 -9.45 -20.86
N GLU A 240 33.30 -9.86 -20.30
CA GLU A 240 33.43 -11.13 -19.57
C GLU A 240 32.40 -11.25 -18.43
N GLU A 241 32.13 -10.16 -17.70
CA GLU A 241 31.13 -10.12 -16.63
C GLU A 241 29.70 -10.33 -17.15
N GLU A 242 29.38 -9.75 -18.31
CA GLU A 242 28.08 -9.92 -18.96
C GLU A 242 27.92 -11.32 -19.54
N GLU A 243 28.96 -11.89 -20.14
CA GLU A 243 28.93 -13.24 -20.69
C GLU A 243 28.54 -14.29 -19.65
N VAL A 244 29.04 -14.16 -18.42
CA VAL A 244 28.67 -15.04 -17.28
C VAL A 244 27.18 -14.97 -16.95
N CYS A 245 26.53 -13.84 -17.26
CA CYS A 245 25.10 -13.65 -17.02
C CYS A 245 24.20 -14.22 -18.13
N THR A 246 24.77 -14.70 -19.24
CA THR A 246 24.02 -15.15 -20.42
C THR A 246 23.56 -16.59 -20.33
N ARG A 247 22.49 -16.91 -21.07
CA ARG A 247 22.00 -18.26 -21.32
C ARG A 247 22.09 -18.57 -22.81
N LYS A 248 22.48 -19.80 -23.14
CA LYS A 248 22.53 -20.27 -24.54
C LYS A 248 21.12 -20.67 -24.99
N VAL A 249 20.53 -19.87 -25.87
CA VAL A 249 19.17 -20.05 -26.38
C VAL A 249 19.17 -19.76 -27.89
N ASP A 250 18.33 -20.45 -28.65
CA ASP A 250 18.13 -20.19 -30.08
C ASP A 250 16.88 -19.32 -30.29
N PHE A 251 17.07 -18.00 -30.42
CA PHE A 251 15.97 -17.05 -30.57
C PHE A 251 15.33 -17.04 -31.96
N SER A 252 15.87 -17.79 -32.94
CA SER A 252 15.17 -18.05 -34.20
C SER A 252 13.97 -18.99 -34.05
N LYS A 253 13.86 -19.67 -32.89
CA LYS A 253 12.81 -20.66 -32.60
C LYS A 253 12.08 -20.40 -31.29
N THR A 254 12.57 -19.46 -30.49
CA THR A 254 12.04 -19.19 -29.15
C THR A 254 11.28 -17.87 -29.21
N PRO A 255 9.94 -17.90 -29.18
CA PRO A 255 9.14 -16.67 -29.17
C PRO A 255 9.26 -15.97 -27.82
N ILE A 256 9.31 -14.64 -27.84
CA ILE A 256 9.14 -13.78 -26.67
C ILE A 256 7.68 -13.34 -26.60
N ASP A 257 6.98 -13.68 -25.52
CA ASP A 257 5.56 -13.37 -25.36
C ASP A 257 5.31 -11.92 -24.90
N ALA A 258 6.24 -11.37 -24.11
CA ALA A 258 6.17 -10.02 -23.59
C ALA A 258 7.56 -9.44 -23.29
N ILE A 259 7.68 -8.12 -23.48
CA ILE A 259 8.85 -7.34 -23.12
C ILE A 259 8.54 -6.59 -21.83
N MET A 260 9.39 -6.73 -20.81
CA MET A 260 9.21 -6.12 -19.50
C MET A 260 10.44 -5.31 -19.10
N VAL A 261 10.32 -3.99 -19.14
CA VAL A 261 11.37 -3.06 -18.72
C VAL A 261 11.25 -2.85 -17.20
N PHE A 262 12.02 -3.63 -16.44
CA PHE A 262 11.97 -3.66 -14.97
C PHE A 262 12.73 -2.50 -14.32
N ALA A 263 13.81 -2.05 -14.96
CA ALA A 263 14.67 -0.97 -14.48
C ALA A 263 15.30 -0.24 -15.67
N ASP A 264 16.02 0.85 -15.40
CA ASP A 264 16.75 1.56 -16.45
C ASP A 264 17.76 0.64 -17.16
N SER A 265 17.71 0.68 -18.50
CA SER A 265 18.72 0.08 -19.38
C SER A 265 20.07 0.74 -19.15
N ARG A 266 21.13 -0.08 -19.18
CA ARG A 266 22.53 0.38 -19.12
C ARG A 266 23.16 0.55 -20.50
N ASN A 267 22.54 -0.01 -21.53
CA ASN A 267 22.97 0.12 -22.92
C ASN A 267 21.77 0.39 -23.81
N TRP A 268 21.41 1.67 -23.92
CA TRP A 268 20.22 2.09 -24.66
C TRP A 268 20.29 1.69 -26.13
N ALA A 269 21.45 1.73 -26.78
CA ALA A 269 21.55 1.39 -28.20
C ALA A 269 21.21 -0.09 -28.44
N ALA A 270 21.85 -0.99 -27.68
CA ALA A 270 21.63 -2.43 -27.81
C ALA A 270 20.21 -2.84 -27.38
N ASP A 271 19.76 -2.36 -26.22
CA ASP A 271 18.46 -2.73 -25.70
C ASP A 271 17.33 -2.17 -26.58
N GLN A 272 17.45 -0.94 -27.09
CA GLN A 272 16.45 -0.39 -28.01
C GLN A 272 16.39 -1.16 -29.33
N GLN A 273 17.54 -1.55 -29.90
CA GLN A 273 17.57 -2.34 -31.14
C GLN A 273 16.83 -3.67 -30.97
N ILE A 274 17.11 -4.40 -29.87
CA ILE A 274 16.46 -5.68 -29.56
C ILE A 274 14.96 -5.49 -29.32
N ILE A 275 14.56 -4.47 -28.54
CA ILE A 275 13.16 -4.17 -28.27
C ILE A 275 12.41 -3.88 -29.57
N LEU A 276 12.95 -3.01 -30.42
CA LEU A 276 12.31 -2.62 -31.68
C LEU A 276 12.19 -3.80 -32.64
N GLU A 277 13.22 -4.64 -32.76
CA GLU A 277 13.15 -5.83 -33.60
C GLU A 277 12.04 -6.78 -33.13
N LEU A 278 11.93 -7.02 -31.82
CA LEU A 278 10.86 -7.84 -31.27
C LEU A 278 9.49 -7.23 -31.49
N LEU A 279 9.31 -5.93 -31.24
CA LEU A 279 8.04 -5.23 -31.48
C LEU A 279 7.59 -5.29 -32.95
N LEU A 280 8.53 -5.41 -33.87
CA LEU A 280 8.28 -5.51 -35.31
C LEU A 280 8.26 -6.96 -35.82
N SER A 281 8.52 -7.95 -34.95
CA SER A 281 8.59 -9.36 -35.33
C SER A 281 7.20 -10.01 -35.48
N VAL A 282 7.18 -11.22 -36.04
CA VAL A 282 6.01 -12.11 -36.03
C VAL A 282 6.11 -12.98 -34.78
N ASP A 283 5.09 -12.90 -33.92
CA ASP A 283 4.95 -13.71 -32.69
C ASP A 283 6.19 -13.66 -31.76
N GLY A 284 6.91 -12.53 -31.74
CA GLY A 284 8.06 -12.34 -30.85
C GLY A 284 9.30 -13.16 -31.22
N VAL A 285 9.41 -13.64 -32.46
CA VAL A 285 10.56 -14.44 -32.93
C VAL A 285 11.60 -13.57 -33.62
N MET A 286 12.84 -13.58 -33.12
CA MET A 286 13.95 -12.78 -33.68
C MET A 286 14.23 -13.14 -35.14
N GLY A 287 14.59 -12.14 -35.95
CA GLY A 287 14.85 -12.30 -37.40
C GLY A 287 13.59 -12.43 -38.28
N THR A 288 12.40 -12.25 -37.72
CA THR A 288 11.13 -12.16 -38.48
C THR A 288 10.66 -10.71 -38.55
N LEU A 289 9.80 -10.39 -39.53
CA LEU A 289 9.24 -9.05 -39.71
C LEU A 289 7.74 -9.14 -40.01
N SER A 290 6.94 -8.59 -39.10
CA SER A 290 5.49 -8.43 -39.27
C SER A 290 5.21 -7.42 -40.38
N LYS A 291 4.24 -7.77 -41.25
CA LYS A 291 3.81 -6.88 -42.34
C LYS A 291 2.85 -5.79 -41.84
N THR A 292 2.18 -6.06 -40.73
CA THR A 292 1.15 -5.21 -40.13
C THR A 292 1.66 -4.50 -38.88
N PHE A 293 2.81 -4.91 -38.32
CA PHE A 293 3.43 -4.35 -37.12
C PHE A 293 2.58 -4.51 -35.85
N ASP A 294 1.66 -5.47 -35.83
CA ASP A 294 0.74 -5.75 -34.71
C ASP A 294 0.84 -7.19 -34.20
N GLU A 295 1.73 -8.01 -34.76
CA GLU A 295 1.99 -9.40 -34.37
C GLU A 295 3.13 -9.54 -33.34
N GLY A 296 3.83 -8.43 -33.04
CA GLY A 296 4.88 -8.39 -32.04
C GLY A 296 4.34 -8.49 -30.60
N PRO A 297 5.21 -8.79 -29.63
CA PRO A 297 4.82 -8.90 -28.23
C PRO A 297 4.45 -7.55 -27.62
N GLU A 298 3.66 -7.59 -26.55
CA GLU A 298 3.37 -6.39 -25.77
C GLU A 298 4.60 -5.91 -24.98
N ILE A 299 4.71 -4.60 -24.80
CA ILE A 299 5.76 -3.97 -23.99
C ILE A 299 5.21 -3.31 -22.73
N TYR A 300 5.87 -3.61 -21.61
CA TYR A 300 5.53 -3.15 -20.28
C TYR A 300 6.68 -2.36 -19.67
N PHE A 301 6.41 -1.16 -19.16
CA PHE A 301 7.38 -0.35 -18.44
C PHE A 301 7.03 -0.29 -16.95
N ALA A 302 8.03 -0.48 -16.09
CA ALA A 302 7.89 -0.41 -14.63
C ALA A 302 7.47 0.98 -14.14
N HIS A 303 7.85 2.03 -14.86
CA HIS A 303 7.41 3.40 -14.64
C HIS A 303 7.67 4.25 -15.89
N SER A 304 7.15 5.48 -15.89
CA SER A 304 7.31 6.41 -17.01
C SER A 304 7.92 7.74 -16.60
N ASP A 305 8.65 7.77 -15.47
CA ASP A 305 9.33 8.99 -15.05
C ASP A 305 10.37 9.39 -16.10
N PHE A 306 10.21 10.60 -16.62
CA PHE A 306 11.13 11.14 -17.60
C PHE A 306 12.46 11.54 -16.96
N ILE A 307 12.40 12.11 -15.74
CA ILE A 307 13.55 12.53 -14.96
C ILE A 307 13.49 12.03 -13.52
N TRP A 308 14.65 11.86 -12.90
CA TRP A 308 14.78 11.52 -11.49
C TRP A 308 16.02 12.19 -10.85
N ALA A 309 16.03 12.25 -9.51
CA ALA A 309 17.10 12.89 -8.73
C ALA A 309 18.21 11.89 -8.36
N THR A 310 19.47 12.29 -8.54
CA THR A 310 20.66 11.52 -8.13
C THR A 310 21.56 12.35 -7.20
N ASN A 311 22.76 11.85 -6.90
CA ASN A 311 23.79 12.65 -6.21
C ASN A 311 24.40 13.77 -7.08
N TYR A 312 24.00 13.89 -8.36
CA TYR A 312 24.39 15.01 -9.20
C TYR A 312 23.47 16.23 -9.00
N LYS A 313 23.96 17.43 -9.35
CA LYS A 313 23.25 18.71 -9.15
C LYS A 313 22.02 18.91 -10.04
N LEU A 314 21.99 18.24 -11.18
CA LEU A 314 20.90 18.30 -12.18
C LEU A 314 20.21 16.93 -12.27
N SER A 315 18.93 16.94 -12.60
CA SER A 315 18.14 15.73 -12.82
C SER A 315 18.72 14.87 -13.94
N ARG A 316 18.39 13.58 -13.93
CA ARG A 316 18.84 12.59 -14.92
C ARG A 316 17.66 12.01 -15.65
N TYR A 317 17.84 11.72 -16.94
CA TYR A 317 16.85 10.97 -17.69
C TYR A 317 16.76 9.53 -17.17
N GLY A 318 15.53 9.04 -17.05
CA GLY A 318 15.23 7.67 -16.64
C GLY A 318 14.48 6.89 -17.70
N MET A 319 13.77 5.85 -17.26
CA MET A 319 13.02 4.92 -18.10
C MET A 319 12.02 5.61 -19.03
N GLY A 320 11.40 6.72 -18.62
CA GLY A 320 10.51 7.48 -19.48
C GLY A 320 11.21 8.03 -20.73
N ALA A 321 12.47 8.45 -20.64
CA ALA A 321 13.21 8.92 -21.81
C ALA A 321 13.54 7.76 -22.78
N LEU A 322 13.86 6.58 -22.25
CA LEU A 322 14.00 5.36 -23.07
C LEU A 322 12.69 5.02 -23.79
N GLN A 323 11.55 5.09 -23.09
CA GLN A 323 10.22 4.87 -23.68
C GLN A 323 9.94 5.87 -24.81
N VAL A 324 10.24 7.15 -24.61
CA VAL A 324 10.09 8.19 -25.65
C VAL A 324 10.94 7.85 -26.87
N SER A 325 12.19 7.44 -26.68
CA SER A 325 13.09 7.05 -27.77
C SER A 325 12.53 5.88 -28.58
N ILE A 326 12.09 4.81 -27.91
CA ILE A 326 11.51 3.63 -28.57
C ILE A 326 10.23 4.01 -29.31
N ALA A 327 9.35 4.79 -28.69
CA ALA A 327 8.09 5.21 -29.31
C ALA A 327 8.31 6.09 -30.55
N ALA A 328 9.29 6.99 -30.51
CA ALA A 328 9.66 7.83 -31.65
C ALA A 328 10.22 6.99 -32.80
N LEU A 329 11.15 6.08 -32.53
CA LEU A 329 11.73 5.19 -33.54
C LEU A 329 10.69 4.24 -34.15
N TYR A 330 9.81 3.68 -33.32
CA TYR A 330 8.70 2.84 -33.78
C TYR A 330 7.74 3.62 -34.70
N LYS A 331 7.39 4.86 -34.32
CA LYS A 331 6.53 5.72 -35.13
C LYS A 331 7.17 6.11 -36.45
N GLU A 332 8.46 6.45 -36.45
CA GLU A 332 9.21 6.77 -37.66
C GLU A 332 9.27 5.56 -38.61
N HIS A 333 9.45 4.35 -38.08
CA HIS A 333 9.54 3.13 -38.88
C HIS A 333 8.19 2.66 -39.45
N THR A 334 7.13 2.75 -38.65
CA THR A 334 5.83 2.12 -38.97
C THR A 334 4.73 3.11 -39.37
N GLY A 335 4.92 4.40 -39.07
CA GLY A 335 3.87 5.42 -39.11
C GLY A 335 2.82 5.30 -38.02
N LYS A 336 2.95 4.34 -37.08
CA LYS A 336 1.95 4.02 -36.05
C LYS A 336 2.42 4.45 -34.65
N GLU A 337 1.46 4.71 -33.77
CA GLU A 337 1.79 4.91 -32.35
C GLU A 337 2.09 3.58 -31.66
N LEU A 338 3.15 3.56 -30.85
CA LEU A 338 3.49 2.41 -30.04
C LEU A 338 2.47 2.24 -28.90
N LYS A 339 1.86 1.06 -28.84
CA LYS A 339 1.02 0.66 -27.70
C LYS A 339 1.93 0.24 -26.55
N VAL A 340 1.81 0.92 -25.41
CA VAL A 340 2.66 0.69 -24.24
C VAL A 340 1.78 0.47 -23.01
N ASN A 341 2.10 -0.56 -22.23
CA ASN A 341 1.52 -0.78 -20.91
C ASN A 341 2.45 -0.18 -19.84
N ARG A 342 1.90 0.64 -18.95
CA ARG A 342 2.68 1.37 -17.93
C ARG A 342 2.29 0.96 -16.53
N PHE A 343 3.29 0.73 -15.70
CA PHE A 343 3.17 0.60 -14.26
C PHE A 343 3.82 1.80 -13.57
N GLY A 344 4.04 1.70 -12.27
CA GLY A 344 4.60 2.78 -11.46
C GLY A 344 3.62 3.92 -11.26
N LYS A 345 4.03 4.92 -10.50
CA LYS A 345 3.36 6.20 -10.39
C LYS A 345 3.46 6.90 -11.76
N PRO A 346 2.39 7.54 -12.25
CA PRO A 346 1.11 7.81 -11.60
C PRO A 346 0.02 6.77 -11.90
N GLN A 347 0.30 5.56 -12.35
CA GLN A 347 -0.70 4.66 -12.93
C GLN A 347 -1.71 4.08 -11.93
N LYS A 348 -2.97 3.93 -12.37
CA LYS A 348 -4.08 3.40 -11.56
C LYS A 348 -3.86 1.99 -11.04
N GLY A 349 -3.15 1.15 -11.80
CA GLY A 349 -2.77 -0.20 -11.36
C GLY A 349 -1.93 -0.15 -10.09
N THR A 350 -0.89 0.68 -10.10
CA THR A 350 -0.01 0.97 -8.95
C THR A 350 -0.78 1.51 -7.76
N PHE A 351 -1.75 2.40 -8.00
CA PHE A 351 -2.60 2.95 -6.94
C PHE A 351 -3.43 1.88 -6.24
N LYS A 352 -4.08 0.98 -7.01
CA LYS A 352 -4.86 -0.12 -6.45
C LYS A 352 -3.97 -1.07 -5.64
N PHE A 353 -2.78 -1.38 -6.17
CA PHE A 353 -1.81 -2.22 -5.49
C PHE A 353 -1.34 -1.59 -4.18
N ALA A 354 -1.01 -0.29 -4.19
CA ALA A 354 -0.61 0.46 -3.00
C ALA A 354 -1.70 0.47 -1.93
N ASN A 355 -2.97 0.71 -2.29
CA ASN A 355 -4.06 0.64 -1.31
C ASN A 355 -4.24 -0.77 -0.72
N LYS A 356 -4.09 -1.82 -1.53
CA LYS A 356 -4.16 -3.20 -1.05
C LYS A 356 -3.05 -3.44 -0.01
N VAL A 357 -1.80 -3.12 -0.34
CA VAL A 357 -0.65 -3.28 0.57
C VAL A 357 -0.85 -2.47 1.84
N LEU A 358 -1.24 -1.20 1.71
CA LEU A 358 -1.49 -0.29 2.83
C LEU A 358 -2.56 -0.83 3.79
N SER A 359 -3.68 -1.33 3.27
CA SER A 359 -4.75 -1.91 4.08
C SER A 359 -4.28 -3.13 4.87
N HIS A 360 -3.51 -4.04 4.25
CA HIS A 360 -2.95 -5.20 4.94
C HIS A 360 -1.94 -4.78 6.02
N TRP A 361 -1.08 -3.81 5.71
CA TRP A 361 -0.09 -3.31 6.66
C TRP A 361 -0.74 -2.63 7.87
N ARG A 362 -1.76 -1.79 7.64
CA ARG A 362 -2.54 -1.14 8.71
C ARG A 362 -3.17 -2.16 9.66
N GLN A 363 -3.72 -3.25 9.13
CA GLN A 363 -4.25 -4.33 9.96
C GLN A 363 -3.14 -4.99 10.79
N GLY A 364 -1.98 -5.26 10.20
CA GLY A 364 -0.84 -5.86 10.91
C GLY A 364 -0.34 -4.99 12.07
N VAL A 365 -0.22 -3.68 11.86
CA VAL A 365 0.20 -2.73 12.91
C VAL A 365 -0.82 -2.68 14.07
N LEU A 366 -2.11 -2.72 13.75
CA LEU A 366 -3.16 -2.78 14.77
C LEU A 366 -3.09 -4.09 15.56
N ASP A 367 -2.98 -5.23 14.88
CA ASP A 367 -2.88 -6.56 15.51
C ASP A 367 -1.67 -6.63 16.46
N GLU A 368 -0.51 -6.09 16.07
CA GLU A 368 0.68 -6.07 16.91
C GLU A 368 0.49 -5.19 18.16
N HIS A 369 -0.15 -4.02 18.00
CA HIS A 369 -0.44 -3.13 19.11
C HIS A 369 -1.40 -3.78 20.13
N LEU A 370 -2.46 -4.43 19.66
CA LEU A 370 -3.43 -5.14 20.52
C LEU A 370 -2.77 -6.30 21.28
N LYS A 371 -1.86 -7.04 20.64
CA LYS A 371 -1.08 -8.09 21.32
C LYS A 371 -0.23 -7.54 22.44
N LYS A 372 0.45 -6.40 22.23
CA LYS A 372 1.28 -5.75 23.26
C LYS A 372 0.45 -5.27 24.45
N LEU A 373 -0.75 -4.75 24.21
CA LEU A 373 -1.68 -4.38 25.28
C LEU A 373 -2.13 -5.61 26.09
N SER A 374 -2.45 -6.72 25.40
CA SER A 374 -2.90 -7.95 26.07
C SER A 374 -1.86 -8.59 26.98
N ILE A 375 -0.56 -8.45 26.67
CA ILE A 375 0.53 -9.03 27.50
C ILE A 375 0.77 -8.18 28.76
N ASN A 376 0.49 -6.88 28.71
CA ASN A 376 0.77 -5.93 29.79
C ASN A 376 -0.44 -5.62 30.68
N ASP A 377 -1.51 -6.42 30.59
CA ASP A 377 -2.72 -6.22 31.38
C ASP A 377 -2.52 -6.70 32.83
N PRO A 378 -2.62 -5.82 33.85
CA PRO A 378 -2.50 -6.20 35.26
C PRO A 378 -3.62 -7.16 35.73
N ASP A 379 -4.73 -7.24 35.00
CA ASP A 379 -5.83 -8.19 35.24
C ASP A 379 -5.72 -9.45 34.36
N ALA A 380 -4.60 -9.65 33.65
CA ALA A 380 -4.38 -10.84 32.81
C ALA A 380 -4.52 -12.16 33.59
N GLY A 381 -4.29 -12.14 34.90
CA GLY A 381 -4.48 -13.28 35.80
C GLY A 381 -5.93 -13.78 35.89
N ASP A 382 -6.91 -12.96 35.52
CA ASP A 382 -8.34 -13.32 35.47
C ASP A 382 -8.79 -13.78 34.08
N ALA A 383 -7.92 -13.83 33.08
CA ALA A 383 -8.25 -14.34 31.75
C ALA A 383 -8.37 -15.87 31.75
N ASP A 384 -9.32 -16.43 30.97
CA ASP A 384 -9.49 -17.89 30.86
C ASP A 384 -8.32 -18.58 30.14
N ILE A 385 -7.53 -17.81 29.38
CA ILE A 385 -6.33 -18.23 28.66
C ILE A 385 -5.22 -17.22 28.97
N LEU A 386 -4.10 -17.71 29.49
CA LEU A 386 -2.87 -16.98 29.75
C LEU A 386 -1.92 -17.18 28.56
N ILE A 387 -1.04 -16.20 28.30
CA ILE A 387 0.03 -16.33 27.31
C ILE A 387 1.35 -16.34 28.08
N ASN A 388 2.18 -17.38 27.91
CA ASN A 388 3.48 -17.45 28.57
C ASN A 388 4.52 -16.55 27.87
N ASP A 389 5.71 -16.44 28.47
CA ASP A 389 6.82 -15.61 27.97
C ASP A 389 7.32 -16.03 26.57
N ASP A 390 7.00 -17.27 26.15
CA ASP A 390 7.31 -17.83 24.83
C ASP A 390 6.18 -17.64 23.79
N GLY A 391 5.06 -17.03 24.19
CA GLY A 391 3.92 -16.74 23.32
C GLY A 391 2.93 -17.90 23.12
N GLU A 392 3.01 -18.95 23.92
CA GLU A 392 2.09 -20.09 23.90
C GLU A 392 0.83 -19.81 24.73
N GLU A 393 -0.33 -20.16 24.19
CA GLU A 393 -1.64 -20.07 24.87
C GLU A 393 -1.80 -21.22 25.88
N ILE A 394 -1.98 -20.89 27.16
CA ILE A 394 -2.16 -21.85 28.26
C ILE A 394 -3.51 -21.59 28.93
N ILE A 395 -4.24 -22.65 29.27
CA ILE A 395 -5.52 -22.53 29.99
C ILE A 395 -5.25 -22.10 31.43
N ASN A 396 -6.01 -21.13 31.93
CA ASN A 396 -5.90 -20.68 33.33
C ASN A 396 -6.53 -21.73 34.27
N GLN A 397 -5.75 -22.75 34.61
CA GLN A 397 -6.17 -23.90 35.41
C GLN A 397 -6.71 -23.48 36.79
N ALA A 398 -6.11 -22.45 37.42
CA ALA A 398 -6.50 -21.94 38.73
C ALA A 398 -7.93 -21.36 38.74
N LYS A 399 -8.33 -20.71 37.63
CA LYS A 399 -9.70 -20.20 37.45
C LYS A 399 -10.68 -21.34 37.17
N LEU A 400 -10.26 -22.36 36.42
CA LEU A 400 -11.06 -23.56 36.13
C LEU A 400 -11.41 -24.34 37.41
N GLU A 401 -10.46 -24.45 38.34
CA GLU A 401 -10.61 -25.12 39.63
C GLU A 401 -11.48 -24.33 40.64
N SER A 402 -11.67 -23.03 40.41
CA SER A 402 -12.53 -22.17 41.25
C SER A 402 -14.04 -22.37 40.98
N TYR A 403 -14.41 -22.97 39.84
CA TYR A 403 -15.77 -23.36 39.54
C TYR A 403 -16.13 -24.63 40.32
N LYS A 404 -16.67 -24.46 41.54
CA LYS A 404 -17.39 -25.54 42.22
C LYS A 404 -18.66 -25.85 41.44
N TRP A 405 -18.67 -26.96 40.71
CA TRP A 405 -19.88 -27.56 40.16
C TRP A 405 -20.76 -28.04 41.32
N SER A 406 -21.91 -27.41 41.52
CA SER A 406 -22.97 -27.96 42.36
C SER A 406 -23.66 -29.06 41.56
N ASP A 407 -23.52 -30.27 42.07
CA ASP A 407 -24.21 -31.47 41.62
C ASP A 407 -25.74 -31.26 41.70
N SER A 408 -26.41 -31.35 40.56
CA SER A 408 -27.84 -31.61 40.49
C SER A 408 -28.08 -32.47 39.26
N GLU A 409 -28.30 -33.74 39.56
CA GLU A 409 -28.89 -34.80 38.76
C GLU A 409 -30.02 -34.27 37.87
N ASP A 410 -30.02 -34.69 36.61
CA ASP A 410 -31.24 -35.17 35.96
C ASP A 410 -30.83 -36.09 34.80
N ASP A 411 -31.25 -37.35 34.97
CA ASP A 411 -31.22 -38.44 34.01
C ASP A 411 -31.91 -38.04 32.70
N ASP A 412 -31.38 -38.52 31.58
CA ASP A 412 -32.17 -39.33 30.65
C ASP A 412 -31.24 -40.00 29.64
N GLU A 413 -31.33 -41.33 29.65
CA GLU A 413 -30.71 -42.29 28.75
C GLU A 413 -31.22 -42.11 27.31
N ASP A 414 -30.36 -42.33 26.33
CA ASP A 414 -30.70 -43.19 25.19
C ASP A 414 -29.44 -43.60 24.42
N GLU A 415 -29.22 -44.92 24.41
CA GLU A 415 -28.24 -45.65 23.63
C GLU A 415 -28.59 -45.61 22.13
N ASP A 416 -27.57 -45.50 21.26
CA ASP A 416 -27.50 -46.40 20.11
C ASP A 416 -26.10 -46.40 19.48
N GLU A 417 -25.38 -47.50 19.73
CA GLU A 417 -24.23 -47.95 18.96
C GLU A 417 -24.66 -48.38 17.54
N ARG A 418 -23.90 -47.94 16.53
CA ARG A 418 -23.46 -48.84 15.45
C ARG A 418 -22.39 -48.20 14.57
N GLY A 419 -21.18 -48.74 14.68
CA GLY A 419 -20.11 -48.54 13.71
C GLY A 419 -20.38 -49.29 12.40
N ARG A 420 -20.04 -48.65 11.28
CA ARG A 420 -19.54 -49.37 10.09
C ARG A 420 -18.78 -48.41 9.18
N GLU A 421 -17.49 -48.69 9.01
CA GLU A 421 -16.65 -48.22 7.91
C GLU A 421 -17.29 -48.59 6.56
N VAL A 422 -17.00 -47.80 5.51
CA VAL A 422 -16.41 -48.30 4.24
C VAL A 422 -16.41 -47.23 3.11
N LYS A 423 -15.22 -47.08 2.52
CA LYS A 423 -14.85 -46.67 1.14
C LYS A 423 -14.96 -45.22 0.67
N VAL A 424 -13.76 -44.66 0.52
CA VAL A 424 -13.32 -43.65 -0.45
C VAL A 424 -13.78 -44.00 -1.86
N ASN A 425 -14.41 -43.03 -2.54
CA ASN A 425 -14.50 -43.01 -3.99
C ASN A 425 -14.23 -41.57 -4.49
N VAL A 426 -13.08 -41.42 -5.14
CA VAL A 426 -12.64 -40.18 -5.79
C VAL A 426 -13.30 -40.12 -7.15
N ASN A 427 -14.16 -39.12 -7.40
CA ASN A 427 -14.23 -38.36 -8.67
C ASN A 427 -15.31 -37.26 -8.66
N LYS A 428 -14.84 -36.02 -8.93
CA LYS A 428 -15.50 -34.83 -9.53
C LYS A 428 -16.92 -34.42 -9.09
N ILE A 429 -16.97 -33.37 -8.27
CA ILE A 429 -18.01 -32.32 -8.19
C ILE A 429 -17.24 -30.99 -7.95
N SER A 430 -16.93 -30.22 -8.99
CA SER A 430 -17.59 -28.95 -9.38
C SER A 430 -17.81 -27.95 -8.24
N GLU A 431 -17.15 -26.79 -8.36
CA GLU A 431 -17.36 -25.50 -7.68
C GLU A 431 -18.55 -25.40 -6.71
N VAL A 432 -18.29 -25.44 -5.39
CA VAL A 432 -19.08 -24.72 -4.37
C VAL A 432 -18.17 -24.44 -3.16
N GLY A 433 -18.08 -23.17 -2.76
CA GLY A 433 -17.72 -22.75 -1.40
C GLY A 433 -16.22 -22.61 -1.10
N LYS A 434 -15.62 -21.47 -1.43
CA LYS A 434 -14.54 -20.95 -0.56
C LYS A 434 -15.19 -20.75 0.83
N PRO A 435 -14.55 -21.17 1.93
CA PRO A 435 -15.07 -20.83 3.25
C PRO A 435 -15.07 -19.31 3.35
N ASP A 436 -16.23 -18.72 3.63
CA ASP A 436 -16.38 -17.30 3.93
C ASP A 436 -15.48 -16.98 5.12
N LYS A 437 -14.27 -16.53 4.80
CA LYS A 437 -13.35 -15.95 5.77
C LYS A 437 -13.96 -14.59 6.09
N ILE A 438 -14.82 -14.54 7.11
CA ILE A 438 -15.36 -13.29 7.65
C ILE A 438 -14.17 -12.52 8.23
N THR A 439 -13.48 -11.76 7.38
CA THR A 439 -12.48 -10.78 7.77
C THR A 439 -13.22 -9.56 8.27
N LEU A 440 -12.99 -9.17 9.53
CA LEU A 440 -13.28 -7.81 10.00
C LEU A 440 -12.54 -6.85 9.07
N GLU A 441 -13.23 -6.31 8.07
CA GLU A 441 -12.62 -5.35 7.15
C GLU A 441 -12.41 -4.04 7.90
N LEU A 442 -11.14 -3.75 8.17
CA LEU A 442 -10.71 -2.48 8.75
C LEU A 442 -11.21 -1.33 7.86
N PRO A 443 -11.78 -0.24 8.42
CA PRO A 443 -12.13 0.91 7.59
C PRO A 443 -10.92 1.42 6.80
N PRO A 444 -11.12 1.95 5.58
CA PRO A 444 -10.05 2.56 4.81
C PRO A 444 -9.40 3.70 5.61
N ALA A 445 -8.15 4.03 5.28
CA ALA A 445 -7.43 5.07 6.00
C ALA A 445 -8.21 6.39 5.97
N SER A 446 -8.37 7.10 7.09
CA SER A 446 -9.10 8.38 7.12
C SER A 446 -8.52 9.37 6.11
N THR A 447 -7.19 9.52 6.13
CA THR A 447 -6.36 10.23 5.15
C THR A 447 -5.16 9.34 4.78
N VAL A 448 -4.72 9.38 3.52
CA VAL A 448 -3.41 8.81 3.12
C VAL A 448 -2.49 9.94 2.71
N TYR A 449 -1.43 10.19 3.46
CA TYR A 449 -0.44 11.21 3.12
C TYR A 449 0.58 10.63 2.16
N PHE A 450 0.67 11.17 0.95
CA PHE A 450 1.71 10.79 -0.01
C PHE A 450 2.79 11.86 -0.03
N VAL A 451 3.99 11.53 0.43
CA VAL A 451 5.13 12.45 0.46
C VAL A 451 6.06 12.13 -0.70
N GLY A 452 6.25 13.10 -1.60
CA GLY A 452 7.02 12.94 -2.83
C GLY A 452 7.81 14.19 -3.20
N ASP A 453 8.77 14.05 -4.11
CA ASP A 453 9.62 15.14 -4.59
C ASP A 453 9.31 15.56 -6.04
N THR A 454 8.55 14.74 -6.77
CA THR A 454 8.34 14.86 -8.21
C THR A 454 6.88 15.18 -8.53
N PRO A 455 6.55 16.41 -8.98
CA PRO A 455 5.16 16.80 -9.28
C PRO A 455 4.46 15.92 -10.32
N GLU A 456 5.16 15.57 -11.40
CA GLU A 456 4.64 14.78 -12.53
C GLU A 456 4.38 13.31 -12.18
N SER A 457 4.96 12.84 -11.08
CA SER A 457 4.88 11.45 -10.63
C SER A 457 4.10 11.35 -9.33
N ASP A 458 4.65 11.80 -8.21
CA ASP A 458 4.09 11.63 -6.87
C ASP A 458 2.82 12.44 -6.63
N ILE A 459 2.89 13.74 -6.95
CA ILE A 459 1.77 14.65 -6.69
C ILE A 459 0.61 14.34 -7.62
N ARG A 460 0.91 14.08 -8.89
CA ARG A 460 -0.05 13.56 -9.86
C ARG A 460 -0.67 12.25 -9.38
N PHE A 461 0.13 11.29 -8.92
CA PHE A 461 -0.35 9.99 -8.43
C PHE A 461 -1.36 10.14 -7.28
N ALA A 462 -1.01 10.95 -6.28
CA ALA A 462 -1.85 11.17 -5.11
C ALA A 462 -3.13 11.94 -5.44
N ASN A 463 -3.10 12.87 -6.40
CA ASN A 463 -4.25 13.70 -6.74
C ASN A 463 -5.24 13.04 -7.70
N SER A 464 -4.83 12.03 -8.49
CA SER A 464 -5.62 11.54 -9.63
C SER A 464 -6.64 10.44 -9.31
N HIS A 465 -6.60 9.82 -8.11
CA HIS A 465 -7.30 8.55 -7.87
C HIS A 465 -8.35 8.58 -6.77
N ASP A 466 -8.00 9.05 -5.58
CA ASP A 466 -8.90 9.12 -4.42
C ASP A 466 -8.71 10.46 -3.71
N ALA A 467 -9.81 11.18 -3.48
CA ALA A 467 -9.77 12.49 -2.84
C ALA A 467 -9.20 12.44 -1.41
N SER A 468 -9.22 11.28 -0.75
CA SER A 468 -8.65 11.08 0.59
C SER A 468 -7.12 11.05 0.62
N TRP A 469 -6.47 10.95 -0.53
CA TRP A 469 -5.01 11.02 -0.61
C TRP A 469 -4.58 12.48 -0.53
N HIS A 470 -3.68 12.79 0.39
CA HIS A 470 -3.17 14.13 0.66
C HIS A 470 -1.73 14.22 0.21
N SER A 471 -1.51 14.86 -0.95
CA SER A 471 -0.18 15.01 -1.54
C SER A 471 0.64 16.06 -0.78
N ILE A 472 1.85 15.71 -0.35
CA ILE A 472 2.83 16.63 0.21
C ILE A 472 4.06 16.62 -0.70
N LEU A 473 4.44 17.78 -1.21
CA LEU A 473 5.66 17.96 -2.00
C LEU A 473 6.81 18.40 -1.09
N VAL A 474 7.97 17.75 -1.21
CA VAL A 474 9.20 18.16 -0.52
C VAL A 474 10.21 18.78 -1.48
N LYS A 475 11.12 19.61 -0.96
CA LYS A 475 12.14 20.32 -1.75
C LYS A 475 13.49 19.60 -1.82
N THR A 476 13.57 18.37 -1.33
CA THR A 476 14.82 17.61 -1.20
C THR A 476 15.24 16.87 -2.48
N GLY A 477 14.44 16.92 -3.54
CA GLY A 477 14.66 16.16 -4.78
C GLY A 477 14.42 16.96 -6.08
N VAL A 478 13.59 16.44 -6.98
CA VAL A 478 13.37 16.97 -8.35
C VAL A 478 12.77 18.37 -8.36
N TYR A 479 11.82 18.67 -7.46
CA TYR A 479 11.18 19.97 -7.40
C TYR A 479 12.17 21.12 -7.13
N GLN A 480 12.08 22.17 -7.93
CA GLN A 480 12.91 23.36 -7.81
C GLN A 480 12.12 24.51 -7.18
N GLU A 481 12.66 25.10 -6.12
CA GLU A 481 12.06 26.25 -5.46
C GLU A 481 11.91 27.44 -6.41
N GLY A 482 10.74 28.10 -6.38
CA GLY A 482 10.41 29.21 -7.27
C GLY A 482 9.78 28.81 -8.61
N THR A 483 9.58 27.51 -8.85
CA THR A 483 8.82 27.02 -10.02
C THR A 483 7.37 26.72 -9.65
N GLU A 484 6.43 26.92 -10.58
CA GLU A 484 5.04 26.50 -10.39
C GLU A 484 4.87 25.07 -10.95
N PRO A 485 4.60 24.06 -10.11
CA PRO A 485 4.45 22.69 -10.58
C PRO A 485 3.15 22.53 -11.38
N LYS A 486 3.21 21.79 -12.50
CA LYS A 486 2.01 21.46 -13.31
C LYS A 486 0.90 20.83 -12.45
N TYR A 487 1.27 19.94 -11.53
CA TYR A 487 0.35 19.33 -10.58
C TYR A 487 0.55 19.96 -9.21
N LYS A 488 -0.45 20.71 -8.74
CA LYS A 488 -0.36 21.45 -7.48
C LYS A 488 -0.49 20.50 -6.28
N PRO A 489 0.48 20.50 -5.35
CA PRO A 489 0.36 19.72 -4.13
C PRO A 489 -0.62 20.38 -3.15
N LYS A 490 -1.26 19.58 -2.30
CA LYS A 490 -2.09 20.06 -1.18
C LYS A 490 -1.27 20.72 -0.06
N HIS A 491 0.00 20.33 0.08
CA HIS A 491 0.93 20.96 1.01
C HIS A 491 2.37 20.92 0.49
N LEU A 492 3.18 21.92 0.84
CA LEU A 492 4.58 22.03 0.46
C LEU A 492 5.43 22.11 1.73
N CYS A 493 6.46 21.27 1.83
CA CYS A 493 7.40 21.21 2.95
C CYS A 493 8.84 21.30 2.46
N ASN A 494 9.77 21.64 3.33
CA ASN A 494 11.19 21.60 3.00
C ASN A 494 11.68 20.15 2.89
N ASP A 495 11.28 19.30 3.82
CA ASP A 495 11.72 17.90 3.90
C ASP A 495 10.63 16.96 4.46
N VAL A 496 10.97 15.67 4.52
CA VAL A 496 10.09 14.59 4.99
C VAL A 496 9.70 14.71 6.48
N LEU A 497 10.55 15.31 7.31
CA LEU A 497 10.26 15.47 8.74
C LEU A 497 9.21 16.54 8.98
N GLU A 498 9.30 17.67 8.27
CA GLU A 498 8.23 18.68 8.27
C GLU A 498 6.90 18.10 7.78
N ALA A 499 6.92 17.28 6.72
CA ALA A 499 5.74 16.61 6.20
C ALA A 499 5.06 15.71 7.26
N VAL A 500 5.86 14.92 7.98
CA VAL A 500 5.35 14.05 9.07
C VAL A 500 4.81 14.88 10.24
N LYS A 501 5.53 15.92 10.67
CA LYS A 501 5.09 16.81 11.76
C LYS A 501 3.76 17.50 11.43
N TYR A 502 3.63 18.02 10.21
CA TYR A 502 2.41 18.64 9.71
C TYR A 502 1.21 17.68 9.75
N ALA A 503 1.36 16.45 9.23
CA ALA A 503 0.26 15.51 9.19
C ALA A 503 -0.16 15.05 10.59
N ILE A 504 0.81 14.75 11.48
CA ILE A 504 0.52 14.34 12.86
C ILE A 504 -0.25 15.43 13.59
N GLU A 505 0.15 16.70 13.45
CA GLU A 505 -0.56 17.83 14.05
C GLU A 505 -1.98 17.98 13.50
N ARG A 506 -2.11 17.96 12.17
CA ARG A 506 -3.40 18.09 11.48
C ARG A 506 -4.37 16.99 11.90
N GLU A 507 -3.93 15.74 11.89
CA GLU A 507 -4.78 14.60 12.23
C GLU A 507 -5.12 14.57 13.72
N HIS A 508 -4.20 15.00 14.60
CA HIS A 508 -4.50 15.13 16.02
C HIS A 508 -5.62 16.14 16.29
N GLN A 509 -5.61 17.29 15.61
CA GLN A 509 -6.68 18.29 15.76
C GLN A 509 -8.05 17.74 15.31
N LEU A 510 -8.07 16.99 14.20
CA LEU A 510 -9.28 16.32 13.70
C LEU A 510 -9.76 15.23 14.65
N GLU A 511 -8.84 14.43 15.21
CA GLU A 511 -9.12 13.39 16.20
C GLU A 511 -9.69 13.98 17.49
N LEU A 512 -9.06 15.02 18.02
CA LEU A 512 -9.47 15.71 19.24
C LEU A 512 -10.87 16.33 19.11
N ALA A 513 -11.14 16.97 17.97
CA ALA A 513 -12.45 17.54 17.68
C ALA A 513 -13.54 16.44 17.62
N GLU A 514 -13.25 15.32 16.96
CA GLU A 514 -14.19 14.19 16.91
C GLU A 514 -14.39 13.57 18.30
N TRP A 515 -13.30 13.32 19.05
CA TRP A 515 -13.33 12.80 20.41
C TRP A 515 -14.25 13.60 21.32
N ASN A 516 -14.03 14.91 21.40
CA ASN A 516 -14.81 15.80 22.25
C ASN A 516 -16.28 15.90 21.79
N SER A 517 -16.54 15.86 20.48
CA SER A 517 -17.92 15.86 19.95
C SER A 517 -18.70 14.58 20.29
N VAL A 518 -18.03 13.43 20.35
CA VAL A 518 -18.63 12.15 20.73
C VAL A 518 -18.94 12.16 22.22
N THR A 519 -18.03 12.66 23.04
CA THR A 519 -18.23 12.85 24.49
C THR A 519 -19.43 13.75 24.79
N ASP A 520 -19.57 14.88 24.09
CA ASP A 520 -20.71 15.80 24.28
C ASP A 520 -22.06 15.12 24.01
N LYS A 521 -22.13 14.30 22.95
CA LYS A 521 -23.35 13.55 22.62
C LYS A 521 -23.70 12.49 23.66
N GLN A 522 -22.69 11.81 24.23
CA GLN A 522 -22.91 10.82 25.28
C GLN A 522 -23.44 11.47 26.56
N GLN A 523 -22.89 12.61 26.97
CA GLN A 523 -23.36 13.35 28.15
C GLN A 523 -24.79 13.87 27.98
N GLN A 524 -25.15 14.36 26.78
CA GLN A 524 -26.52 14.81 26.50
C GLN A 524 -27.53 13.66 26.52
N GLN A 525 -27.16 12.46 26.05
CA GLN A 525 -28.04 11.28 26.09
C GLN A 525 -28.23 10.76 27.52
N GLN A 526 -27.20 10.82 28.37
CA GLN A 526 -27.31 10.43 29.79
C GLN A 526 -28.19 11.40 30.58
N GLN A 527 -28.10 12.71 30.34
CA GLN A 527 -28.96 13.71 30.98
C GLN A 527 -30.44 13.60 30.57
N GLN A 528 -30.74 13.01 29.41
CA GLN A 528 -32.13 12.78 28.96
C GLN A 528 -32.74 11.47 29.48
N GLN A 529 -31.95 10.62 30.17
CA GLN A 529 -32.40 9.34 30.75
C GLN A 529 -32.50 9.36 32.28
N GLU A 530 -32.26 10.51 32.93
CA GLU A 530 -32.53 10.62 34.37
C GLU A 530 -34.05 10.50 34.63
N PRO A 531 -34.49 9.63 35.57
CA PRO A 531 -35.90 9.45 35.86
C PRO A 531 -36.47 10.73 36.48
N VAL A 532 -37.65 11.14 36.00
CA VAL A 532 -38.46 12.18 36.64
C VAL A 532 -38.68 11.76 38.09
N PRO A 533 -38.41 12.62 39.10
CA PRO A 533 -38.63 12.25 40.49
C PRO A 533 -40.11 11.89 40.66
N GLU A 534 -40.37 10.72 41.24
CA GLU A 534 -41.70 10.32 41.69
C GLU A 534 -42.24 11.42 42.61
N VAL A 535 -43.35 12.02 42.20
CA VAL A 535 -44.10 12.95 43.03
C VAL A 535 -44.71 12.10 44.15
N ASP A 536 -44.27 12.32 45.38
CA ASP A 536 -44.84 11.71 46.57
C ASP A 536 -46.37 11.98 46.60
N ASP A 537 -47.16 10.93 46.42
CA ASP A 537 -48.61 10.97 46.63
C ASP A 537 -48.89 11.24 48.12
N GLU A 538 -49.36 12.46 48.43
CA GLU A 538 -49.88 12.79 49.76
C GLU A 538 -51.11 11.92 50.10
N PRO A 539 -51.24 11.44 51.34
CA PRO A 539 -52.37 10.61 51.73
C PRO A 539 -53.67 11.42 51.76
N VAL A 540 -54.62 11.03 50.92
CA VAL A 540 -56.00 11.53 50.90
C VAL A 540 -56.63 11.32 52.28
N LYS A 541 -56.85 12.43 53.01
CA LYS A 541 -57.68 12.44 54.21
C LYS A 541 -59.15 12.26 53.81
N THR A 542 -59.70 11.07 54.05
CA THR A 542 -61.14 10.85 54.13
C THR A 542 -61.71 11.66 55.29
N THR A 543 -62.53 12.65 54.98
CA THR A 543 -63.36 13.36 55.96
C THR A 543 -64.75 12.75 55.96
N ASP A 544 -65.10 12.10 57.06
CA ASP A 544 -66.48 11.77 57.41
C ASP A 544 -67.29 13.06 57.62
N TRP A 545 -68.37 13.25 56.87
CA TRP A 545 -69.47 14.13 57.26
C TRP A 545 -70.81 13.47 56.94
N PHE A 546 -71.56 13.20 58.01
CA PHE A 546 -72.98 12.83 58.01
C PHE A 546 -73.85 13.90 57.35
N GLY A 547 -74.86 13.47 56.59
CA GLY A 547 -75.94 14.28 56.04
C GLY A 547 -76.86 13.46 55.17
#